data_AF-A0A2R4WZB7-F1
#
_entry.id   AF-A0A2R4WZB7-F1
#
_cell.length_a   1.000
_cell.length_b   1.000
_cell.length_c   1.000
_cell.angle_alpha   90.00
_cell.angle_beta   90.00
_cell.angle_gamma   90.00
#
_symmetry.space_group_name_H-M   'P 1'
#
loop_
_entity.id
_entity.type
_entity.pdbx_description
1 polymer ?
#
loop_
_entity_poly.entity_id
_entity_poly.type
_entity_poly.pdbx_seq_one_letter_code
_entity_poly.pdbx_strand_id
1 'polypeptide(L)'
;MATNDDKIQFRGHAEKAASQVVDELRLGGINVSELARQGLTEKLRETLSEEEKITLHQRYERGDLSEEVAEILLGDGLDEIEREREAFEAATDIDRTGVYRE
;
A
#
# COMPACT_ATOMS: atom_id res chain seq x y z
N MET A 1 5.08 22.69 -24.94
CA MET A 1 5.54 21.50 -24.19
C MET A 1 5.50 21.86 -22.72
N ALA A 2 4.42 21.53 -22.02
CA ALA A 2 4.40 21.61 -20.57
C ALA A 2 5.10 20.35 -20.07
N THR A 3 6.28 20.49 -19.50
CA THR A 3 6.85 19.46 -18.63
C THR A 3 5.89 19.33 -17.45
N ASN A 4 5.04 18.30 -17.46
CA ASN A 4 4.41 17.83 -16.23
C ASN A 4 5.54 17.44 -15.31
N ASP A 5 5.93 18.34 -14.42
CA ASP A 5 6.86 18.04 -13.36
C ASP A 5 6.02 17.24 -12.34
N ASP A 6 6.02 15.91 -12.48
CA ASP A 6 5.33 14.92 -11.62
C ASP A 6 5.95 14.89 -10.20
N LYS A 7 6.40 16.04 -9.71
CA LYS A 7 6.98 16.22 -8.38
C LYS A 7 5.89 16.61 -7.42
N ILE A 8 5.68 15.75 -6.42
CA ILE A 8 4.90 16.10 -5.24
C ILE A 8 5.63 17.21 -4.49
N GLN A 9 5.03 18.40 -4.42
CA GLN A 9 5.59 19.54 -3.69
C GLN A 9 4.93 19.66 -2.31
N PHE A 10 5.67 19.28 -1.26
CA PHE A 10 5.22 19.45 0.12
C PHE A 10 5.41 20.91 0.57
N ARG A 11 4.33 21.54 1.07
CA ARG A 11 4.34 22.91 1.61
C ARG A 11 4.52 22.95 3.14
N GLY A 12 5.38 22.10 3.69
CA GLY A 12 5.62 21.98 5.12
C GLY A 12 6.89 22.70 5.57
N HIS A 13 6.78 23.95 6.06
CA HIS A 13 7.95 24.69 6.56
C HIS A 13 8.50 24.05 7.85
N ALA A 14 7.61 23.58 8.74
CA ALA A 14 7.99 22.96 10.01
C ALA A 14 8.62 21.58 9.81
N GLU A 15 8.06 20.77 8.92
CA GLU A 15 8.54 19.44 8.56
C GLU A 15 9.93 19.52 7.89
N LYS A 16 10.12 20.53 7.03
CA LYS A 16 11.44 20.81 6.46
C LYS A 16 12.45 21.14 7.56
N ALA A 17 12.11 22.05 8.48
CA ALA A 17 12.99 22.40 9.59
C ALA A 17 13.30 21.18 10.48
N ALA A 18 12.29 20.34 10.77
CA ALA A 18 12.48 19.11 11.53
C ALA A 18 13.43 18.13 10.82
N SER A 19 13.29 17.96 9.51
CA SER A 19 14.19 17.11 8.73
C SER A 19 15.64 17.62 8.74
N GLN A 20 15.85 18.94 8.71
CA GLN A 20 17.18 19.56 8.79
C GLN A 20 17.83 19.31 10.16
N VAL A 21 17.07 19.44 11.25
CA VAL A 21 17.58 19.12 12.59
C VAL A 21 18.06 17.67 12.68
N VAL A 22 17.33 16.72 12.08
CA VAL A 22 17.74 15.30 12.07
C VAL A 22 18.95 15.06 11.16
N ASP A 23 19.00 15.73 10.01
CA ASP A 23 20.13 15.67 9.07
C ASP A 23 21.45 16.10 9.75
N GLU A 24 21.41 17.20 10.50
CA GLU A 24 22.56 17.74 11.24
C GLU A 24 23.03 16.80 12.37
N LEU A 25 22.14 16.02 12.97
CA LEU A 25 22.47 15.08 14.05
C LEU A 25 23.12 13.78 13.56
N ARG A 26 22.89 13.38 12.30
CA ARG A 26 23.38 12.09 11.78
C ARG A 26 24.69 12.25 11.02
N LEU A 27 25.71 11.48 11.41
CA LEU A 27 26.95 11.36 10.65
C LEU A 27 26.62 10.76 9.26
N GLY A 28 26.76 11.58 8.22
CA GLY A 28 26.41 11.21 6.83
C GLY A 28 25.07 11.76 6.32
N GLY A 29 24.33 12.49 7.15
CA GLY A 29 23.04 13.09 6.79
C GLY A 29 21.90 12.08 6.62
N ILE A 30 20.78 12.55 6.11
CA ILE A 30 19.58 11.78 5.76
C ILE A 30 19.12 12.07 4.34
N ASN A 31 18.54 11.05 3.69
CA ASN A 31 17.88 11.22 2.41
C ASN A 31 16.42 11.64 2.61
N VAL A 32 16.17 12.95 2.68
CA VAL A 32 14.81 13.51 2.90
C VAL A 32 13.83 13.04 1.83
N SER A 33 14.25 12.91 0.57
CA SER A 33 13.38 12.45 -0.51
C SER A 33 12.96 10.99 -0.34
N GLU A 34 13.86 10.14 0.15
CA GLU A 34 13.54 8.75 0.46
C GLU A 34 12.60 8.64 1.65
N LEU A 35 12.86 9.41 2.72
CA LEU A 35 11.95 9.50 3.88
C LEU A 35 10.55 9.97 3.46
N ALA A 36 10.45 10.95 2.57
CA ALA A 36 9.17 11.41 2.06
C ALA A 36 8.43 10.33 1.27
N ARG A 37 9.13 9.56 0.42
CA ARG A 37 8.54 8.46 -0.35
C ARG A 37 8.06 7.32 0.55
N GLN A 38 8.89 6.90 1.51
CA GLN A 38 8.55 5.84 2.46
C GLN A 38 7.40 6.27 3.36
N GLY A 39 7.46 7.48 3.91
CA GLY A 39 6.39 8.03 4.75
C GLY A 39 5.07 8.19 4.00
N LEU A 40 5.09 8.62 2.74
CA LEU A 40 3.86 8.66 1.93
C LEU A 40 3.29 7.25 1.71
N THR A 41 4.14 6.28 1.37
CA THR A 41 3.72 4.88 1.17
C THR A 41 3.10 4.28 2.43
N GLU A 42 3.76 4.46 3.57
CA GLU A 42 3.28 4.01 4.89
C GLU A 42 1.93 4.66 5.22
N LYS A 43 1.80 5.98 5.07
CA LYS A 43 0.55 6.69 5.41
C LYS A 43 -0.60 6.37 4.47
N LEU A 44 -0.33 6.08 3.19
CA LEU A 44 -1.35 5.58 2.27
C LEU A 44 -1.91 4.24 2.77
N ARG A 45 -1.04 3.30 3.14
CA ARG A 45 -1.45 1.99 3.67
C ARG A 45 -2.25 2.10 4.98
N GLU A 46 -1.79 2.94 5.91
CA GLU A 46 -2.48 3.18 7.19
C GLU A 46 -3.88 3.79 7.03
N THR A 47 -4.10 4.55 5.94
CA THR A 47 -5.37 5.24 5.70
C THR A 47 -6.44 4.29 5.14
N LEU A 48 -6.05 3.17 4.53
CA LEU A 48 -6.97 2.24 3.89
C LEU A 48 -7.69 1.36 4.92
N SER A 49 -9.01 1.32 4.81
CA SER A 49 -9.84 0.30 5.48
C SER A 49 -9.72 -1.07 4.83
N GLU A 50 -10.13 -2.13 5.53
CA GLU A 50 -10.13 -3.49 4.99
C GLU A 50 -11.02 -3.63 3.74
N GLU A 51 -12.19 -2.98 3.70
CA GLU A 51 -13.07 -2.99 2.52
C GLU A 51 -12.41 -2.33 1.30
N GLU A 52 -11.66 -1.24 1.52
CA GLU A 52 -10.91 -0.57 0.46
C GLU A 52 -9.75 -1.43 -0.04
N LYS A 53 -9.05 -2.14 0.85
CA LYS A 53 -8.00 -3.10 0.46
C LYS A 53 -8.55 -4.23 -0.42
N ILE A 54 -9.69 -4.80 -0.05
CA ILE A 54 -10.38 -5.83 -0.87
C ILE A 54 -10.73 -5.26 -2.25
N THR A 55 -11.27 -4.04 -2.30
CA THR A 55 -11.64 -3.38 -3.56
C THR A 55 -10.41 -3.13 -4.44
N LEU A 56 -9.29 -2.72 -3.85
CA LEU A 56 -8.03 -2.51 -4.55
C LEU A 56 -7.45 -3.82 -5.10
N HIS A 57 -7.51 -4.91 -4.33
CA HIS A 57 -7.10 -6.24 -4.80
C HIS A 57 -7.88 -6.68 -6.04
N GLN A 58 -9.22 -6.56 -6.01
CA GLN A 58 -10.06 -6.91 -7.16
C GLN A 58 -9.79 -6.05 -8.39
N ARG A 59 -9.38 -4.78 -8.21
CA ARG A 59 -8.96 -3.91 -9.32
C ARG A 59 -7.61 -4.37 -9.88
N TYR A 60 -6.68 -4.77 -9.03
CA TYR A 60 -5.41 -5.34 -9.46
C TYR A 60 -5.61 -6.63 -10.27
N GLU A 61 -6.40 -7.59 -9.78
CA GLU A 61 -6.68 -8.85 -10.50
C GLU A 61 -7.32 -8.64 -11.87
N ARG A 62 -8.12 -7.59 -12.04
CA ARG A 62 -8.76 -7.24 -13.32
C ARG A 62 -7.84 -6.44 -14.25
N GLY A 63 -6.63 -6.10 -13.81
CA GLY A 63 -5.66 -5.29 -14.55
C GLY A 63 -5.97 -3.80 -14.56
N ASP A 64 -6.90 -3.33 -13.72
CA ASP A 64 -7.25 -1.91 -13.58
C ASP A 64 -6.20 -1.13 -12.75
N LEU A 65 -5.35 -1.84 -12.00
CA LEU A 65 -4.22 -1.29 -11.25
C LEU A 65 -2.93 -1.95 -11.73
N SER A 66 -1.87 -1.16 -11.89
CA SER A 66 -0.54 -1.70 -12.12
C SER A 66 -0.01 -2.38 -10.86
N GLU A 67 0.85 -3.37 -11.05
CA GLU A 67 1.55 -4.09 -9.98
C GLU A 67 2.27 -3.13 -9.02
N GLU A 68 3.00 -2.13 -9.55
CA GLU A 68 3.72 -1.14 -8.74
C GLU A 68 2.80 -0.33 -7.83
N VAL A 69 1.59 0.03 -8.29
CA VAL A 69 0.60 0.76 -7.48
C VAL A 69 -0.05 -0.16 -6.46
N ALA A 70 -0.34 -1.41 -6.85
CA ALA A 70 -0.88 -2.42 -5.94
C ALA A 70 0.12 -2.72 -4.82
N GLU A 71 1.41 -2.86 -5.13
CA GLU A 71 2.47 -3.08 -4.14
C GLU A 71 2.59 -1.89 -3.18
N ILE A 72 2.52 -0.64 -3.67
CA ILE A 72 2.51 0.55 -2.81
C ILE A 72 1.32 0.55 -1.85
N LEU A 73 0.12 0.22 -2.32
CA LEU A 73 -1.11 0.33 -1.53
C LEU A 73 -1.41 -0.89 -0.65
N LEU A 74 -1.07 -2.09 -1.09
CA LEU A 74 -1.38 -3.35 -0.41
C LEU A 74 -0.16 -3.96 0.27
N GLY A 75 1.06 -3.65 -0.18
CA GLY A 75 2.30 -4.20 0.36
C GLY A 75 2.29 -5.73 0.42
N ASP A 76 2.85 -6.29 1.49
CA ASP A 76 2.78 -7.72 1.80
C ASP A 76 1.33 -8.22 2.03
N GLY A 77 0.37 -7.30 2.16
CA GLY A 77 -1.05 -7.60 2.28
C GLY A 77 -1.64 -8.22 1.02
N LEU A 78 -1.00 -8.11 -0.15
CA LEU A 78 -1.36 -8.91 -1.33
C LEU A 78 -1.29 -10.41 -1.01
N ASP A 79 -0.20 -10.87 -0.39
CA ASP A 79 -0.03 -12.27 -0.01
C ASP A 79 -0.94 -12.67 1.15
N GLU A 80 -1.26 -11.75 2.06
CA GLU A 80 -2.18 -12.01 3.18
C GLU A 80 -3.64 -12.11 2.72
N ILE A 81 -4.07 -11.24 1.81
CA ILE A 81 -5.40 -11.29 1.18
C ILE A 81 -5.56 -12.59 0.38
N GLU A 82 -4.54 -13.02 -0.35
CA GLU A 82 -4.59 -14.28 -1.10
C GLU A 82 -4.68 -15.49 -0.17
N ARG A 83 -3.92 -15.50 0.94
CA ARG A 83 -4.04 -16.55 1.99
C ARG A 83 -5.41 -16.57 2.67
N GLU A 84 -5.95 -15.41 3.03
CA GLU A 84 -7.28 -15.34 3.66
C GLU A 84 -8.38 -15.78 2.69
N ARG A 85 -8.25 -15.41 1.41
CA ARG A 85 -9.18 -15.86 0.36
C ARG A 85 -9.10 -17.37 0.14
N GLU A 86 -7.90 -17.94 0.04
CA GLU A 86 -7.73 -19.41 -0.04
C GLU A 86 -8.36 -20.12 1.16
N ALA A 87 -8.19 -19.58 2.37
CA ALA A 87 -8.79 -20.13 3.58
C ALA A 87 -10.33 -20.05 3.56
N PHE A 88 -10.88 -18.93 3.05
CA PHE A 88 -12.33 -18.75 2.91
C PHE A 88 -12.93 -19.63 1.80
N GLU A 89 -12.27 -19.75 0.65
CA GLU A 89 -12.67 -20.64 -0.45
C GLU A 89 -12.62 -22.11 0.00
N ALA A 90 -11.56 -22.53 0.70
CA ALA A 90 -11.45 -23.87 1.28
C ALA A 90 -12.58 -24.18 2.28
N ALA A 91 -12.97 -23.21 3.11
CA ALA A 91 -14.10 -23.36 4.03
C ALA A 91 -15.45 -23.43 3.28
N THR A 92 -15.58 -22.68 2.18
CA THR A 92 -16.81 -22.65 1.37
C THR A 92 -16.97 -23.92 0.51
N ASP A 93 -15.86 -24.54 0.07
CA ASP A 93 -15.88 -25.83 -0.64
C ASP A 93 -16.25 -27.01 0.27
N ILE A 94 -15.94 -26.92 1.57
CA ILE A 94 -16.41 -27.89 2.58
C ILE A 94 -17.94 -27.81 2.74
N ASP A 95 -18.54 -26.62 2.64
CA ASP A 95 -20.00 -26.43 2.75
C ASP A 95 -20.75 -26.94 1.51
N ARG A 96 -20.15 -26.88 0.32
CA ARG A 96 -20.75 -27.41 -0.93
C ARG A 96 -20.61 -28.92 -1.09
N THR A 97 -19.63 -29.54 -0.45
CA THR A 97 -19.42 -31.00 -0.48
C THR A 97 -20.21 -31.75 0.62
N GLY A 98 -20.83 -31.02 1.55
CA GLY A 98 -21.67 -31.57 2.62
C GLY A 98 -23.17 -31.62 2.36
N VAL A 99 -23.67 -31.10 1.22
CA VAL A 99 -25.11 -31.13 0.89
C VAL A 99 -25.34 -32.04 -0.32
N TYR A 100 -25.29 -33.37 -0.12
CA TYR A 100 -26.10 -34.37 -0.84
C TYR A 100 -25.77 -35.78 -0.30
N ARG A 101 -26.68 -36.40 0.47
CA ARG A 101 -27.37 -37.65 0.08
C ARG A 101 -28.47 -38.03 1.09
N GLU A 102 -29.69 -38.13 0.55
CA GLU A 102 -30.89 -38.94 0.88
C GLU A 102 -31.23 -39.30 2.35
#